data_AF-A0A6A7MDS5-F1
#
_entry.id   AF-A0A6A7MDS5-F1
#
_cell.length_a   1.000
_cell.length_b   1.000
_cell.length_c   1.000
_cell.angle_alpha   90.00
_cell.angle_beta   90.00
_cell.angle_gamma   90.00
#
_symmetry.space_group_name_H-M   'P 1'
#
loop_
_entity.id
_entity.type
_entity.pdbx_description
1 polymer ?
#
loop_
_entity_poly.entity_id
_entity_poly.type
_entity_poly.pdbx_seq_one_letter_code
_entity_poly.pdbx_strand_id
1 'polypeptide(L)'
;MREVVIAETDTEAWKLSVGGMMEEYFLRLLANFGFKDYLNHEPNVADSHVTVTHCARHNWIVGSSATAAGKLEKIYYQVGGFGTLLGFGFDSSKKPQTWQNALQSPAQEVLPRLKHLSLAVTRAAS
;
A
#
# COMPACT_ATOMS: atom_id res chain seq x y z
N MET A 1 3.54 0.10 8.55
CA MET A 1 2.29 0.49 7.84
C MET A 1 2.62 0.59 6.35
N ARG A 2 1.70 0.22 5.44
CA ARG A 2 1.92 0.32 3.99
C ARG A 2 0.67 0.88 3.32
N GLU A 3 0.78 2.00 2.61
CA GLU A 3 -0.30 2.55 1.81
C GLU A 3 -0.51 1.73 0.53
N VAL A 4 -1.74 1.70 -0.01
CA VAL A 4 -2.08 0.99 -1.24
C VAL A 4 -2.62 1.98 -2.27
N VAL A 5 -1.89 2.15 -3.37
CA VAL A 5 -2.28 3.03 -4.48
C VAL A 5 -2.34 2.20 -5.76
N ILE A 6 -3.56 1.93 -6.23
CA ILE A 6 -3.81 1.14 -7.43
C ILE A 6 -4.45 2.02 -8.50
N ALA A 7 -3.96 1.90 -9.73
CA ALA A 7 -4.51 2.56 -10.91
C ALA A 7 -4.49 1.60 -12.11
N GLU A 8 -4.92 2.06 -13.29
CA GLU A 8 -4.92 1.24 -14.50
C GLU A 8 -3.49 0.84 -14.91
N THR A 9 -2.53 1.76 -14.73
CA THR A 9 -1.12 1.54 -15.06
C THR A 9 -0.20 1.87 -13.90
N ASP A 10 0.99 1.25 -13.89
CA ASP A 10 2.04 1.55 -12.89
C ASP A 10 2.45 3.03 -12.91
N THR A 11 2.49 3.64 -14.09
CA THR A 11 2.81 5.06 -14.28
C THR A 11 1.77 5.97 -13.65
N GLU A 12 0.48 5.64 -13.81
CA GLU A 12 -0.60 6.42 -13.20
C GLU A 12 -0.61 6.27 -11.68
N ALA A 13 -0.48 5.03 -11.18
CA ALA A 13 -0.39 4.77 -9.75
C ALA A 13 0.79 5.52 -9.12
N TRP A 14 1.93 5.56 -9.80
CA TRP A 14 3.09 6.34 -9.39
C TRP A 14 2.75 7.83 -9.25
N LYS A 15 2.17 8.45 -10.30
CA LYS A 15 1.79 9.87 -10.28
C LYS A 15 0.83 10.20 -9.13
N LEU A 16 -0.12 9.32 -8.83
CA LEU A 16 -1.04 9.48 -7.71
C LEU A 16 -0.34 9.36 -6.35
N SER A 17 0.71 8.54 -6.26
CA SER A 17 1.43 8.29 -5.01
C SER A 17 2.46 9.36 -4.63
N VAL A 18 3.04 10.08 -5.60
CA VAL A 18 4.17 11.00 -5.33
C VAL A 18 3.79 12.48 -5.35
N GLY A 19 2.51 12.83 -5.20
CA GLY A 19 2.09 14.23 -5.19
C GLY A 19 0.77 14.48 -4.43
N GLY A 20 0.36 15.74 -4.40
CA GLY A 20 -0.90 16.18 -3.79
C GLY A 20 -1.01 15.77 -2.32
N MET A 21 -2.14 15.16 -1.96
CA MET A 21 -2.46 14.78 -0.57
C MET A 21 -1.40 13.87 0.08
N MET A 22 -0.68 13.05 -0.70
CA MET A 22 0.35 12.17 -0.17
C MET A 22 1.54 12.94 0.39
N GLU A 23 1.94 14.01 -0.29
CA GLU A 23 3.07 14.87 0.07
C GLU A 23 2.68 16.00 1.02
N GLU A 24 1.55 16.64 0.75
CA GLU A 24 1.08 17.81 1.49
C GLU A 24 0.54 17.44 2.87
N TYR A 25 0.02 16.21 3.03
CA TYR A 25 -0.68 15.80 4.25
C TYR A 25 -0.21 14.45 4.80
N PHE A 26 -0.34 13.36 4.05
CA PHE A 26 -0.23 12.01 4.60
C PHE A 26 1.14 11.72 5.22
N LEU A 27 2.23 12.00 4.51
CA LEU A 27 3.57 11.78 5.06
C LEU A 27 3.88 12.68 6.26
N ARG A 28 3.36 13.91 6.27
CA ARG A 28 3.50 14.84 7.41
C ARG A 28 2.73 14.33 8.63
N LEU A 29 1.51 13.80 8.41
CA LEU A 29 0.72 13.17 9.45
C LEU A 29 1.47 11.98 10.07
N LEU A 30 2.00 11.09 9.25
CA LEU A 30 2.79 9.94 9.72
C LEU A 30 4.04 10.38 10.48
N ALA A 31 4.73 11.41 10.00
CA ALA A 31 5.89 11.97 10.69
C ALA A 31 5.54 12.48 12.09
N ASN A 32 4.43 13.21 12.23
CA ASN A 32 3.99 13.75 13.52
C ASN A 32 3.65 12.67 14.56
N PHE A 33 3.29 11.47 14.11
CA PHE A 33 3.03 10.32 14.98
C PHE A 33 4.24 9.38 15.13
N GLY A 34 5.42 9.76 14.64
CA GLY A 34 6.64 8.95 14.76
C GLY A 34 6.65 7.71 13.87
N PHE A 35 5.87 7.69 12.78
CA PHE A 35 5.79 6.52 11.90
C PHE A 35 6.93 6.40 10.88
N LYS A 36 7.83 7.40 10.76
CA LYS A 36 8.90 7.40 9.74
C LYS A 36 9.83 6.20 9.84
N ASP A 37 10.15 5.74 11.04
CA ASP A 37 10.96 4.55 11.28
C ASP A 37 10.37 3.29 10.61
N TYR A 38 9.04 3.20 10.52
CA TYR A 38 8.33 2.06 9.90
C TYR A 38 8.11 2.21 8.39
N LEU A 39 8.38 3.40 7.84
CA LEU A 39 8.30 3.68 6.40
C LEU A 39 9.63 3.38 5.71
N ASN A 40 10.70 3.27 6.48
CA ASN A 40 12.01 2.96 5.97
C ASN A 40 12.15 1.49 5.63
N HIS A 41 12.93 1.19 4.60
CA HIS A 41 13.30 -0.17 4.24
C HIS A 41 14.62 -0.61 4.87
N GLU A 42 15.41 0.34 5.38
CA GLU A 42 16.71 0.11 5.99
C GLU A 42 16.86 0.93 7.30
N PRO A 43 17.52 0.36 8.32
CA PRO A 43 17.63 0.98 9.65
C PRO A 43 18.48 2.27 9.70
N ASN A 44 19.26 2.59 8.64
CA ASN A 44 20.25 3.69 8.66
C ASN A 44 19.91 4.85 7.71
N VAL A 45 18.72 4.88 7.14
CA VAL A 45 18.32 5.99 6.27
C VAL A 45 17.73 7.12 7.14
N ALA A 46 18.34 8.31 7.08
CA ALA A 46 17.88 9.47 7.83
C ALA A 46 16.41 9.84 7.53
N ASP A 47 15.71 10.35 8.54
CA ASP A 47 14.31 10.79 8.44
C ASP A 47 14.03 11.81 7.33
N SER A 48 15.02 12.62 6.98
CA SER A 48 14.94 13.59 5.88
C SER A 48 14.86 12.92 4.50
N HIS A 49 15.36 11.68 4.37
CA HIS A 49 15.30 10.90 3.14
C HIS A 49 14.02 10.07 3.00
N VAL A 50 13.21 9.95 4.07
CA VAL A 50 11.87 9.34 4.02
C VAL A 50 10.89 10.34 3.40
N THR A 51 10.93 10.41 2.06
CA THR A 51 10.04 11.22 1.21
C THR A 51 8.89 10.39 0.65
N VAL A 52 7.88 11.03 0.02
CA VAL A 52 6.80 10.29 -0.66
C VAL A 52 7.34 9.41 -1.78
N THR A 53 8.34 9.88 -2.52
CA THR A 53 9.03 9.11 -3.57
C THR A 53 9.75 7.89 -3.00
N HIS A 54 10.39 8.04 -1.82
CA HIS A 54 11.00 6.91 -1.13
C HIS A 54 9.93 5.89 -0.72
N CYS A 55 8.85 6.36 -0.10
CA CYS A 55 7.77 5.50 0.37
C CYS A 55 7.10 4.75 -0.79
N ALA A 56 6.74 5.44 -1.88
CA ALA A 56 6.14 4.87 -3.08
C ALA A 56 7.03 3.78 -3.73
N ARG A 57 8.36 3.95 -3.66
CA ARG A 57 9.32 3.03 -4.26
C ARG A 57 9.60 1.81 -3.40
N HIS A 58 9.71 1.98 -2.08
CA HIS A 58 10.28 0.96 -1.20
C HIS A 58 9.29 0.37 -0.19
N ASN A 59 8.23 1.10 0.16
CA ASN A 59 7.35 0.73 1.27
C ASN A 59 5.90 0.49 0.82
N TRP A 60 5.32 1.45 0.11
CA TRP A 60 3.92 1.42 -0.31
C TRP A 60 3.68 0.45 -1.47
N ILE A 61 2.45 -0.02 -1.57
CA ILE A 61 1.98 -0.91 -2.63
C ILE A 61 1.42 -0.02 -3.74
N VAL A 62 2.32 0.45 -4.60
CA VAL A 62 1.99 1.30 -5.75
C VAL A 62 2.09 0.52 -7.06
N GLY A 63 1.04 0.54 -7.89
CA GLY A 63 1.10 -0.03 -9.24
C GLY A 63 -0.28 -0.35 -9.84
N SER A 64 -0.27 -0.96 -11.02
CA SER A 64 -1.44 -1.64 -11.60
C SER A 64 -1.92 -2.80 -10.73
N SER A 65 -3.11 -3.32 -10.99
CA SER A 65 -3.65 -4.49 -10.28
C SER A 65 -2.69 -5.70 -10.26
N ALA A 66 -1.97 -5.94 -11.36
CA ALA A 66 -0.99 -7.01 -11.45
C ALA A 66 0.24 -6.74 -10.56
N THR A 67 0.80 -5.52 -10.63
CA THR A 67 1.94 -5.11 -9.80
C THR A 67 1.59 -5.11 -8.31
N ALA A 68 0.40 -4.62 -7.96
CA ALA A 68 -0.08 -4.61 -6.58
C ALA A 68 -0.26 -6.03 -6.04
N ALA A 69 -0.85 -6.94 -6.82
CA ALA A 69 -0.98 -8.35 -6.43
C ALA A 69 0.39 -8.99 -6.17
N GLY A 70 1.37 -8.80 -7.07
CA GLY A 70 2.72 -9.35 -6.86
C GLY A 70 3.42 -8.79 -5.61
N LYS A 71 3.27 -7.49 -5.33
CA LYS A 71 3.78 -6.88 -4.09
C LYS A 71 3.09 -7.45 -2.84
N LEU A 72 1.77 -7.60 -2.88
CA LEU A 72 0.97 -8.15 -1.79
C LEU A 72 1.33 -9.61 -1.51
N GLU A 73 1.50 -10.42 -2.54
CA GLU A 73 1.94 -11.81 -2.42
C GLU A 73 3.35 -11.90 -1.81
N LYS A 74 4.28 -11.05 -2.25
CA LYS A 74 5.60 -10.98 -1.63
C LYS A 74 5.51 -10.65 -0.14
N ILE A 75 4.71 -9.65 0.22
CA ILE A 75 4.50 -9.26 1.63
C ILE A 75 3.85 -10.41 2.41
N TYR A 76 2.88 -11.10 1.81
CA TYR A 76 2.20 -12.24 2.42
C TYR A 76 3.20 -13.30 2.88
N TYR A 77 4.11 -13.72 2.01
CA TYR A 77 5.15 -14.68 2.39
C TYR A 77 6.16 -14.10 3.38
N GLN A 78 6.53 -12.82 3.26
CA GLN A 78 7.48 -12.18 4.18
C GLN A 78 6.99 -12.11 5.62
N VAL A 79 5.67 -11.99 5.85
CA VAL A 79 5.09 -11.85 7.20
C VAL A 79 4.42 -13.13 7.70
N GLY A 80 4.43 -14.21 6.92
CA GLY A 80 3.76 -15.47 7.28
C GLY A 80 2.25 -15.49 7.05
N GLY A 81 1.72 -14.55 6.26
CA GLY A 81 0.33 -14.48 5.84
C GLY A 81 -0.50 -13.41 6.56
N PHE A 82 -1.61 -13.00 5.92
CA PHE A 82 -2.64 -12.13 6.48
C PHE A 82 -3.99 -12.39 5.79
N GLY A 83 -5.10 -12.17 6.50
CA GLY A 83 -6.45 -12.47 5.98
C GLY A 83 -7.20 -11.28 5.38
N THR A 84 -6.80 -10.05 5.69
CA THR A 84 -7.55 -8.85 5.28
C THR A 84 -6.61 -7.69 5.01
N LEU A 85 -6.89 -6.95 3.93
CA LEU A 85 -6.23 -5.69 3.61
C LEU A 85 -7.09 -4.53 4.10
N LEU A 86 -6.50 -3.68 4.94
CA LEU A 86 -7.12 -2.45 5.40
C LEU A 86 -6.54 -1.30 4.57
N GLY A 87 -7.38 -0.70 3.72
CA GLY A 87 -7.02 0.46 2.91
C GLY A 87 -7.37 1.77 3.60
N PHE A 88 -6.55 2.81 3.40
CA PHE A 88 -6.89 4.15 3.86
C PHE A 88 -7.89 4.81 2.91
N GLY A 89 -8.90 5.45 3.49
CA GLY A 89 -9.84 6.28 2.76
C GLY A 89 -9.39 7.72 2.77
N PHE A 90 -9.21 8.30 1.58
CA PHE A 90 -8.90 9.71 1.39
C PHE A 90 -10.13 10.47 0.90
N ASP A 91 -10.22 11.77 1.24
CA ASP A 91 -11.34 12.61 0.84
C ASP A 91 -11.48 12.63 -0.70
N SER A 92 -12.55 11.99 -1.16
CA SER A 92 -12.92 11.90 -2.57
C SER A 92 -14.25 12.60 -2.83
N SER A 93 -14.71 13.48 -1.93
CA SER A 93 -15.99 14.20 -2.04
C SER A 93 -16.15 14.93 -3.38
N LYS A 94 -15.06 15.51 -3.90
CA LYS A 94 -15.02 16.19 -5.20
C LYS A 94 -15.05 15.23 -6.40
N LYS A 95 -14.66 13.97 -6.22
CA LYS A 95 -14.63 12.93 -7.27
C LYS A 95 -15.01 11.56 -6.69
N PRO A 96 -16.30 11.31 -6.38
CA PRO A 96 -16.74 10.09 -5.71
C PRO A 96 -16.39 8.79 -6.45
N GLN A 97 -16.28 8.86 -7.78
CA GLN A 97 -15.86 7.72 -8.61
C GLN A 97 -14.46 7.21 -8.24
N THR A 98 -13.56 8.10 -7.77
CA THR A 98 -12.21 7.73 -7.32
C THR A 98 -12.26 6.74 -6.17
N TRP A 99 -13.14 7.00 -5.19
CA TRP A 99 -13.36 6.12 -4.05
C TRP A 99 -13.98 4.78 -4.47
N GLN A 100 -14.99 4.81 -5.34
CA GLN A 100 -15.63 3.58 -5.84
C GLN A 100 -14.62 2.69 -6.58
N ASN A 101 -13.81 3.28 -7.45
CA ASN A 101 -12.77 2.56 -8.19
C ASN A 101 -11.69 2.01 -7.26
N ALA A 102 -11.27 2.78 -6.25
CA ALA A 102 -10.30 2.36 -5.25
C ALA A 102 -10.78 1.16 -4.41
N LEU A 103 -12.09 0.97 -4.26
CA LEU A 103 -12.66 -0.21 -3.60
C LEU A 103 -12.94 -1.37 -4.57
N GLN A 104 -13.49 -1.08 -5.74
CA GLN A 104 -13.92 -2.10 -6.71
C GLN A 104 -12.76 -2.78 -7.41
N SER A 105 -11.78 -2.00 -7.89
CA SER A 105 -10.66 -2.55 -8.66
C SER A 105 -9.85 -3.58 -7.85
N PRO A 106 -9.49 -3.34 -6.57
CA PRO A 106 -8.84 -4.36 -5.77
C PRO A 106 -9.70 -5.62 -5.60
N ALA A 107 -11.00 -5.47 -5.35
CA ALA A 107 -11.91 -6.59 -5.16
C ALA A 107 -12.05 -7.46 -6.42
N GLN A 108 -12.08 -6.84 -7.60
CA GLN A 108 -12.31 -7.52 -8.88
C GLN A 108 -11.04 -7.99 -9.58
N GLU A 109 -9.90 -7.32 -9.38
CA GLU A 109 -8.69 -7.57 -10.16
C GLU A 109 -7.49 -8.00 -9.33
N VAL A 110 -7.40 -7.55 -8.07
CA VAL A 110 -6.26 -7.90 -7.18
C VAL A 110 -6.58 -9.16 -6.39
N LEU A 111 -7.69 -9.19 -5.65
CA LEU A 111 -8.04 -10.33 -4.81
C LEU A 111 -8.14 -11.65 -5.56
N PRO A 112 -8.70 -11.73 -6.80
CA PRO A 112 -8.73 -12.97 -7.54
C PRO A 112 -7.35 -13.55 -7.86
N ARG A 113 -6.33 -12.69 -8.06
CA ARG A 113 -4.94 -13.10 -8.30
C ARG A 113 -4.25 -13.64 -7.05
N LEU A 114 -4.84 -13.43 -5.87
CA LEU A 114 -4.30 -13.85 -4.58
C LEU A 114 -5.08 -15.03 -3.97
N LYS A 115 -6.09 -15.56 -4.68
CA LYS A 115 -6.95 -16.66 -4.18
C LYS A 115 -6.21 -17.95 -3.87
N HIS A 116 -5.05 -18.16 -4.50
CA HIS A 116 -4.20 -19.33 -4.23
C HIS A 116 -3.45 -19.21 -2.90
N LEU A 117 -3.39 -18.03 -2.30
CA LEU A 117 -2.79 -17.84 -0.99
C LEU A 117 -3.72 -18.42 0.08
N SER A 118 -3.36 -19.59 0.60
CA SER A 118 -4.02 -20.17 1.75
C SER A 118 -3.40 -19.61 3.02
N LEU A 119 -4.22 -19.15 3.97
CA LEU A 119 -3.76 -18.96 5.34
C LEU A 119 -3.20 -20.31 5.82
N ALA A 120 -1.88 -20.40 5.94
CA ALA A 120 -1.26 -21.44 6.72
C ALA A 120 -1.68 -21.18 8.16
N VAL A 121 -2.86 -21.67 8.54
CA VAL A 121 -3.21 -21.85 9.94
C VAL A 121 -2.24 -22.92 10.42
N THR A 122 -1.05 -22.49 10.84
CA THR A 122 -0.25 -23.29 11.75
C THR A 122 -1.15 -23.45 12.97
N ARG A 123 -1.86 -24.57 13.05
CA ARG A 123 -2.41 -25.05 14.31
C ARG A 123 -1.22 -25.05 15.24
N ALA A 124 -1.17 -24.10 16.17
CA ALA A 124 -0.29 -24.20 17.31
C ALA A 124 -0.59 -25.56 17.91
N ALA A 125 0.37 -26.48 17.82
CA ALA A 125 0.27 -27.77 18.46
C ALA A 125 0.11 -27.50 19.96
N SER A 126 -0.92 -28.15 20.50
CA SER A 126 -1.25 -28.38 21.91
C SER A 126 -0.10 -28.25 22.89
#